data_AF-H6SQ78-F1
#
_entry.id   AF-H6SQ78-F1
#
_cell.length_a   1.000
_cell.length_b   1.000
_cell.length_c   1.000
_cell.angle_alpha   90.00
_cell.angle_beta   90.00
_cell.angle_gamma   90.00
#
_symmetry.space_group_name_H-M   'P 1'
#
loop_
_entity.id
_entity.type
_entity.pdbx_description
1 polymer ?
#
loop_
_entity_poly.entity_id
_entity_poly.type
_entity_poly.pdbx_seq_one_letter_code
_entity_poly.pdbx_strand_id
1 'polypeptide(L)'
;MRLSEEPVALKRVPKLHQTRLHIEVNGNVAAHWPRSLFNIVYLDSQSLKPNRIKDPFRRDLRALAPQLGMSEDQVWDALREELFCSSTFGSRIRRIGEYRAEVRSAGSDFFYETGGLAGSEHSFALFDVLLRMIRADPRPTPWMIIVDSSLFLGLDSDNKRRLVEALTQLDEPAVQTLVCVNYETDAIDLKAADAEKWVGSSVAGALTVHSFL
;
A
#
# COMPACT_ATOMS: atom_id res chain seq x y z
N MET A 1 -40.35 49.89 28.22
CA MET A 1 -39.62 48.60 28.16
C MET A 1 -38.62 48.67 27.02
N ARG A 2 -37.33 48.87 27.31
CA ARG A 2 -36.23 48.66 26.35
C ARG A 2 -35.39 47.54 26.94
N LEU A 3 -35.37 46.39 26.28
CA LEU A 3 -34.53 45.25 26.64
C LEU A 3 -33.13 45.57 26.13
N SER A 4 -32.19 45.72 27.05
CA SER A 4 -30.76 45.79 26.78
C SER A 4 -30.25 44.39 26.47
N GLU A 5 -29.89 44.15 25.21
CA GLU A 5 -29.14 42.96 24.79
C GLU A 5 -27.68 43.14 25.21
N GLU A 6 -27.22 42.34 26.19
CA GLU A 6 -25.79 42.21 26.46
C GLU A 6 -25.15 41.28 25.41
N PRO A 7 -23.98 41.65 24.85
CA PRO A 7 -23.31 40.80 23.88
C PRO A 7 -22.68 39.60 24.59
N VAL A 8 -23.18 38.40 24.27
CA VAL A 8 -22.58 37.13 24.69
C VAL A 8 -21.18 37.02 24.09
N ALA A 9 -20.15 37.13 24.93
CA ALA A 9 -18.78 36.92 24.53
C ALA A 9 -18.57 35.47 24.08
N LEU A 10 -18.44 35.26 22.76
CA LEU A 10 -18.07 33.98 22.17
C LEU A 10 -16.69 33.56 22.69
N LYS A 11 -16.64 32.56 23.57
CA LYS A 11 -15.39 31.92 24.00
C LYS A 11 -14.64 31.41 22.77
N ARG A 12 -13.42 31.93 22.56
CA ARG A 12 -12.51 31.42 21.52
C ARG A 12 -12.28 29.93 21.74
N VAL A 13 -12.65 29.13 20.75
CA VAL A 13 -12.32 27.69 20.72
C VAL A 13 -10.79 27.58 20.78
N PRO A 14 -10.22 26.81 21.73
CA PRO A 14 -8.78 26.60 21.78
C PRO A 14 -8.33 26.01 20.44
N LYS A 15 -7.39 26.68 19.75
CA LYS A 15 -6.73 26.06 18.61
C LYS A 15 -6.00 24.83 19.14
N LEU A 16 -6.45 23.64 18.72
CA LEU A 16 -5.70 22.40 18.89
C LEU A 16 -4.26 22.68 18.44
N HIS A 17 -3.31 22.57 19.37
CA HIS A 17 -1.89 22.55 19.00
C HIS A 17 -1.73 21.40 18.04
N GLN A 18 -1.50 21.72 16.75
CA GLN A 18 -1.13 20.70 15.79
C GLN A 18 0.20 20.14 16.24
N THR A 19 0.19 18.91 16.74
CA THR A 19 1.40 18.15 17.03
C THR A 19 2.19 18.08 15.72
N ARG A 20 3.26 18.86 15.61
CA ARG A 20 4.13 18.81 14.44
C ARG A 20 5.03 17.59 14.61
N LEU A 21 4.84 16.62 13.73
CA LEU A 21 5.69 15.44 13.65
C LEU A 21 7.06 15.88 13.13
N HIS A 22 8.10 15.72 13.95
CA HIS A 22 9.49 15.93 13.55
C HIS A 22 10.04 14.58 13.08
N ILE A 23 10.40 14.48 11.81
CA ILE A 23 11.07 13.31 11.24
C ILE A 23 12.49 13.70 10.87
N GLU A 24 13.47 12.93 11.35
CA GLU A 24 14.88 13.05 10.99
C GLU A 24 15.33 11.82 10.21
N VAL A 25 16.13 12.03 9.15
CA VAL A 25 16.75 10.96 8.36
C VAL A 25 18.21 11.28 8.17
N ASN A 26 19.10 10.36 8.53
CA ASN A 26 20.56 10.55 8.48
C ASN A 26 21.00 11.85 9.18
N GLY A 27 20.42 12.16 10.33
CA GLY A 27 20.72 13.36 11.14
C GLY A 27 20.20 14.68 10.56
N ASN A 28 19.37 14.66 9.52
CA ASN A 28 18.77 15.86 8.92
C ASN A 28 17.25 15.87 9.06
N VAL A 29 16.68 17.04 9.33
CA VAL A 29 15.22 17.24 9.37
C VAL A 29 14.62 16.96 7.99
N ALA A 30 13.76 15.95 7.91
CA ALA A 30 13.09 15.53 6.70
C ALA A 30 11.62 15.97 6.72
N ALA A 31 11.41 17.28 6.53
CA ALA A 31 10.08 17.92 6.65
C ALA A 31 9.01 17.36 5.69
N HIS A 32 9.43 16.72 4.60
CA HIS A 32 8.54 16.11 3.60
C HIS A 32 8.75 14.59 3.46
N TRP A 33 9.27 13.94 4.50
CA TRP A 33 9.43 12.50 4.51
C TRP A 33 8.07 11.77 4.43
N PRO A 34 7.95 10.66 3.66
CA PRO A 34 8.99 10.02 2.84
C PRO A 34 9.08 10.59 1.40
N ARG A 35 8.19 11.51 1.02
CA ARG A 35 8.01 11.98 -0.38
C ARG A 35 9.24 12.68 -0.96
N SER A 36 10.12 13.21 -0.11
CA SER A 36 11.39 13.80 -0.54
C SER A 36 12.42 12.77 -1.03
N LEU A 37 12.25 11.49 -0.68
CA LEU A 37 13.23 10.44 -0.95
C LEU A 37 12.68 9.31 -1.83
N PHE A 38 11.36 9.09 -1.82
CA PHE A 38 10.73 7.95 -2.48
C PHE A 38 9.54 8.36 -3.35
N ASN A 39 9.35 7.63 -4.45
CA ASN A 39 8.03 7.48 -5.04
C ASN A 39 7.20 6.57 -4.11
N ILE A 40 6.03 7.01 -3.65
CA ILE A 40 5.26 6.27 -2.64
C ILE A 40 4.03 5.64 -3.28
N VAL A 41 3.82 4.36 -3.01
CA VAL A 41 2.55 3.68 -3.20
C VAL A 41 2.01 3.22 -1.86
N TYR A 42 0.78 3.59 -1.58
CA TYR A 42 0.02 3.18 -0.42
C TYR A 42 -1.05 2.18 -0.85
N LEU A 43 -0.93 0.96 -0.33
CA LEU A 43 -1.86 -0.13 -0.58
C LEU A 43 -2.72 -0.34 0.66
N ASP A 44 -4.02 -0.07 0.51
CA ASP A 44 -5.03 -0.39 1.51
C ASP A 44 -6.20 -1.15 0.91
N SER A 45 -7.03 -1.74 1.78
CA SER A 45 -8.21 -2.47 1.34
C SER A 45 -9.30 -1.48 0.91
N GLN A 46 -9.51 -1.31 -0.41
CA GLN A 46 -10.60 -0.45 -0.90
C GLN A 46 -11.98 -1.06 -0.65
N SER A 47 -12.06 -2.34 -0.27
CA SER A 47 -13.31 -3.05 0.06
C SER A 47 -14.12 -2.37 1.15
N LEU A 48 -13.44 -1.69 2.09
CA LEU A 48 -14.05 -1.03 3.23
C LEU A 48 -14.54 0.39 2.92
N LYS A 49 -14.21 0.93 1.74
CA LYS A 49 -14.56 2.31 1.37
C LYS A 49 -15.82 2.37 0.51
N PRO A 50 -16.72 3.33 0.76
CA PRO A 50 -17.88 3.56 -0.11
C PRO A 50 -17.42 3.81 -1.55
N ASN A 51 -17.91 3.01 -2.50
CA ASN A 51 -17.56 3.17 -3.91
C ASN A 51 -18.74 2.85 -4.83
N ARG A 52 -18.80 3.54 -5.98
CA ARG A 52 -19.81 3.29 -7.03
C ARG A 52 -19.39 2.17 -7.98
N ILE A 53 -18.09 1.87 -8.07
CA ILE A 53 -17.56 0.75 -8.85
C ILE A 53 -17.81 -0.53 -8.05
N LYS A 54 -18.55 -1.47 -8.65
CA LYS A 54 -18.88 -2.76 -8.03
C LYS A 54 -17.75 -3.78 -8.13
N ASP A 55 -16.97 -3.74 -9.20
CA ASP A 55 -15.81 -4.62 -9.37
C ASP A 55 -14.69 -4.20 -8.42
N PRO A 56 -14.33 -5.04 -7.43
CA PRO A 56 -13.29 -4.71 -6.47
C PRO A 56 -11.93 -4.52 -7.17
N PHE A 57 -11.59 -5.35 -8.16
CA PHE A 57 -10.29 -5.30 -8.81
C PHE A 57 -10.11 -4.00 -9.59
N ARG A 58 -11.14 -3.62 -10.38
CA ARG A 58 -11.15 -2.31 -11.04
C ARG A 58 -11.03 -1.16 -10.04
N ARG A 59 -11.74 -1.22 -8.92
CA ARG A 59 -11.67 -0.16 -7.89
C ARG A 59 -10.25 0.00 -7.37
N ASP A 60 -9.56 -1.10 -7.09
CA ASP A 60 -8.18 -1.08 -6.61
C ASP A 60 -7.21 -0.56 -7.68
N LEU A 61 -7.33 -1.00 -8.94
CA LEU A 61 -6.51 -0.47 -10.03
C LEU A 61 -6.73 1.03 -10.26
N ARG A 62 -7.98 1.50 -10.17
CA ARG A 62 -8.31 2.92 -10.26
C ARG A 62 -7.70 3.73 -9.12
N ALA A 63 -7.66 3.18 -7.91
CA ALA A 63 -7.01 3.82 -6.76
C ALA A 63 -5.47 3.80 -6.86
N LEU A 64 -4.92 2.77 -7.51
CA LEU A 64 -3.49 2.59 -7.71
C LEU A 64 -2.92 3.52 -8.79
N ALA A 65 -3.62 3.68 -9.90
CA ALA A 65 -3.19 4.45 -11.08
C ALA A 65 -2.60 5.84 -10.75
N PRO A 66 -3.28 6.74 -9.98
CA PRO A 66 -2.74 8.06 -9.69
C PRO A 66 -1.48 8.02 -8.82
N GLN A 67 -1.31 7.00 -7.98
CA GLN A 67 -0.11 6.83 -7.15
C GLN A 67 1.11 6.45 -8.00
N LEU A 68 0.87 5.74 -9.09
CA LEU A 68 1.87 5.42 -10.11
C LEU A 68 2.14 6.58 -11.07
N GLY A 69 1.31 7.63 -11.08
CA GLY A 69 1.37 8.71 -12.06
C GLY A 69 0.82 8.32 -13.43
N MET A 70 -0.11 7.36 -13.46
CA MET A 70 -0.72 6.80 -14.68
C MET A 70 -2.24 7.06 -14.70
N SER A 71 -2.85 7.01 -15.89
CA SER A 71 -4.31 6.91 -16.01
C SER A 71 -4.79 5.48 -15.72
N GLU A 72 -6.07 5.32 -15.37
CA GLU A 72 -6.69 3.99 -15.22
C GLU A 72 -6.51 3.17 -16.51
N ASP A 73 -6.76 3.76 -17.68
CA ASP A 73 -6.63 3.11 -18.98
C ASP A 73 -5.21 2.59 -19.24
N GLN A 74 -4.17 3.36 -18.87
CA GLN A 74 -2.79 2.93 -19.02
C GLN A 74 -2.46 1.71 -18.16
N VAL A 75 -3.01 1.63 -16.94
CA VAL A 75 -2.85 0.44 -16.09
C VAL A 75 -3.53 -0.77 -16.72
N TRP A 76 -4.75 -0.60 -17.26
CA TRP A 76 -5.46 -1.68 -17.96
C TRP A 76 -4.76 -2.13 -19.24
N ASP A 77 -4.23 -1.21 -20.04
CA ASP A 77 -3.47 -1.49 -21.26
C ASP A 77 -2.20 -2.31 -21.00
N ALA A 78 -1.66 -2.21 -19.78
CA ALA A 78 -0.50 -2.94 -19.33
C ALA A 78 -0.82 -4.35 -18.80
N LEU A 79 -2.10 -4.72 -18.66
CA LEU A 79 -2.51 -6.07 -18.25
C LEU A 79 -2.44 -7.08 -19.41
N ARG A 80 -1.22 -7.37 -19.86
CA ARG A 80 -0.95 -8.33 -20.95
C ARG A 80 -0.24 -9.56 -20.40
N GLU A 81 -0.70 -10.76 -20.78
CA GLU A 81 -0.23 -12.02 -20.17
C GLU A 81 1.29 -12.18 -20.22
N GLU A 82 1.91 -11.76 -21.31
CA GLU A 82 3.34 -11.85 -21.55
C GLU A 82 4.14 -11.03 -20.53
N LEU A 83 3.53 -9.97 -20.01
CA LEU A 83 4.05 -9.14 -18.94
C LEU A 83 3.78 -9.73 -17.55
N PHE A 84 3.32 -10.97 -17.41
CA PHE A 84 3.11 -11.61 -16.11
C PHE A 84 3.62 -13.06 -16.07
N CYS A 85 4.44 -13.45 -17.03
CA CYS A 85 5.06 -14.79 -17.06
C CYS A 85 6.01 -15.05 -15.87
N SER A 86 6.62 -13.99 -15.34
CA SER A 86 7.63 -14.01 -14.27
C SER A 86 7.26 -13.07 -13.11
N SER A 87 6.00 -13.12 -12.69
CA SER A 87 5.50 -12.28 -11.60
C SER A 87 6.04 -12.73 -10.24
N THR A 88 6.20 -11.79 -9.31
CA THR A 88 6.80 -12.03 -7.99
C THR A 88 5.93 -12.97 -7.15
N PHE A 89 4.62 -12.79 -7.18
CA PHE A 89 3.66 -13.63 -6.47
C PHE A 89 3.01 -14.69 -7.37
N GLY A 90 3.51 -14.83 -8.60
CA GLY A 90 3.10 -15.87 -9.54
C GLY A 90 1.74 -15.67 -10.20
N SER A 91 1.10 -14.51 -10.03
CA SER A 91 -0.15 -14.20 -10.75
C SER A 91 0.14 -13.95 -12.23
N ARG A 92 -0.58 -14.65 -13.11
CA ARG A 92 -0.65 -14.31 -14.53
C ARG A 92 -1.94 -13.57 -14.80
N ILE A 93 -1.84 -12.42 -15.47
CA ILE A 93 -2.97 -11.50 -15.63
C ILE A 93 -3.09 -11.15 -17.11
N ARG A 94 -4.31 -11.21 -17.62
CA ARG A 94 -4.60 -10.82 -19.00
C ARG A 94 -5.90 -10.05 -19.10
N ARG A 95 -5.89 -8.96 -19.85
CA ARG A 95 -7.09 -8.20 -20.18
C ARG A 95 -7.94 -8.95 -21.20
N ILE A 96 -9.23 -9.05 -20.94
CA ILE A 96 -10.23 -9.67 -21.82
C ILE A 96 -11.35 -8.69 -22.24
N GLY A 97 -11.30 -7.45 -21.76
CA GLY A 97 -12.25 -6.39 -22.11
C GLY A 97 -11.85 -5.04 -21.52
N GLU A 98 -12.65 -3.99 -21.73
CA GLU A 98 -12.30 -2.61 -21.36
C GLU A 98 -11.89 -2.48 -19.88
N TYR A 99 -12.63 -3.12 -18.99
CA TYR A 99 -12.35 -3.20 -17.54
C TYR A 99 -12.58 -4.61 -17.03
N ARG A 100 -12.12 -5.59 -17.79
CA ARG A 100 -12.24 -7.02 -17.45
C ARG A 100 -10.90 -7.69 -17.68
N ALA A 101 -10.46 -8.44 -16.69
CA ALA A 101 -9.26 -9.25 -16.76
C ALA A 101 -9.53 -10.64 -16.17
N GLU A 102 -8.73 -11.58 -16.61
CA GLU A 102 -8.61 -12.89 -16.00
C GLU A 102 -7.27 -13.01 -15.29
N VAL A 103 -7.28 -13.79 -14.22
CA VAL A 103 -6.10 -14.11 -13.42
C VAL A 103 -5.97 -15.62 -13.34
N ARG A 104 -4.73 -16.08 -13.45
CA ARG A 104 -4.32 -17.41 -13.02
C ARG A 104 -3.37 -17.23 -11.85
N SER A 105 -3.87 -17.50 -10.64
CA SER A 105 -3.12 -17.42 -9.39
C SER A 105 -2.00 -18.47 -9.34
N ALA A 106 -1.01 -18.25 -8.47
CA ALA A 106 0.04 -19.24 -8.24
C ALA A 106 -0.56 -20.58 -7.79
N GLY A 107 -0.20 -21.66 -8.50
CA GLY A 107 -0.73 -23.01 -8.22
C GLY A 107 -2.06 -23.35 -8.90
N SER A 108 -2.68 -22.41 -9.62
CA SER A 108 -3.84 -22.70 -10.48
C SER A 108 -3.42 -23.05 -11.91
N ASP A 109 -4.12 -24.02 -12.51
CA ASP A 109 -3.92 -24.42 -13.91
C ASP A 109 -4.77 -23.60 -14.90
N PHE A 110 -5.78 -22.88 -14.43
CA PHE A 110 -6.74 -22.17 -15.30
C PHE A 110 -6.91 -20.70 -14.93
N PHE A 111 -7.25 -19.92 -15.95
CA PHE A 111 -7.63 -18.51 -15.82
C PHE A 111 -9.10 -18.39 -15.40
N TYR A 112 -9.39 -17.41 -14.55
CA TYR A 112 -10.74 -17.04 -14.15
C TYR A 112 -10.85 -15.52 -13.97
N GLU A 113 -12.07 -14.98 -14.05
CA GLU A 113 -12.28 -13.54 -13.95
C GLU A 113 -11.88 -12.98 -12.58
N THR A 114 -11.30 -11.78 -12.57
CA THR A 114 -10.83 -11.09 -11.35
C THR A 114 -11.90 -10.91 -10.28
N GLY A 115 -13.18 -10.86 -10.68
CA GLY A 115 -14.31 -10.79 -9.75
C GLY A 115 -14.49 -12.03 -8.85
N GLY A 116 -13.86 -13.15 -9.19
CA GLY A 116 -13.88 -14.40 -8.43
C GLY A 116 -12.67 -14.63 -7.53
N LEU A 117 -11.73 -13.68 -7.44
CA LEU A 117 -10.51 -13.84 -6.65
C LEU A 117 -10.82 -13.93 -5.15
N ALA A 118 -10.19 -14.88 -4.47
CA ALA A 118 -10.14 -14.89 -3.02
C ALA A 118 -9.30 -13.71 -2.50
N GLY A 119 -9.46 -13.32 -1.23
CA GLY A 119 -8.84 -12.11 -0.67
C GLY A 119 -7.31 -12.04 -0.81
N SER A 120 -6.60 -13.15 -0.58
CA SER A 120 -5.15 -13.22 -0.75
C SER A 120 -4.73 -13.25 -2.22
N GLU A 121 -5.45 -13.97 -3.08
CA GLU A 121 -5.19 -14.00 -4.53
C GLU A 121 -5.36 -12.62 -5.15
N HIS A 122 -6.41 -11.90 -4.75
CA HIS A 122 -6.67 -10.53 -5.13
C HIS A 122 -5.51 -9.62 -4.72
N SER A 123 -5.08 -9.72 -3.46
CA SER A 123 -3.97 -8.91 -2.94
C SER A 123 -2.68 -9.16 -3.72
N PHE A 124 -2.33 -10.42 -3.97
CA PHE A 124 -1.13 -10.77 -4.72
C PHE A 124 -1.19 -10.40 -6.20
N ALA A 125 -2.36 -10.51 -6.84
CA ALA A 125 -2.55 -9.99 -8.19
C ALA A 125 -2.30 -8.47 -8.25
N LEU A 126 -2.80 -7.71 -7.27
CA LEU A 126 -2.52 -6.27 -7.18
C LEU A 126 -1.04 -5.97 -6.95
N PHE A 127 -0.36 -6.71 -6.07
CA PHE A 127 1.08 -6.57 -5.88
C PHE A 127 1.86 -6.86 -7.16
N ASP A 128 1.49 -7.89 -7.91
CA ASP A 128 2.16 -8.22 -9.18
C ASP A 128 1.93 -7.13 -10.23
N VAL A 129 0.73 -6.54 -10.32
CA VAL A 129 0.49 -5.35 -11.16
C VAL A 129 1.36 -4.18 -10.71
N LEU A 130 1.35 -3.85 -9.42
CA LEU A 130 2.15 -2.76 -8.86
C LEU A 130 3.63 -2.93 -9.18
N LEU A 131 4.21 -4.09 -8.85
CA LEU A 131 5.63 -4.36 -9.07
C LEU A 131 5.99 -4.36 -10.55
N ARG A 132 5.07 -4.81 -11.43
CA ARG A 132 5.26 -4.70 -12.88
C ARG A 132 5.35 -3.25 -13.33
N MET A 133 4.48 -2.37 -12.82
CA MET A 133 4.51 -0.95 -13.17
C MET A 133 5.76 -0.26 -12.61
N ILE A 134 6.14 -0.54 -11.36
CA ILE A 134 7.38 -0.03 -10.75
C ILE A 134 8.60 -0.44 -11.58
N ARG A 135 8.70 -1.71 -12.02
CA ARG A 135 9.80 -2.21 -12.85
C ARG A 135 9.91 -1.54 -14.21
N ALA A 136 8.78 -1.12 -14.77
CA ALA A 136 8.74 -0.43 -16.05
C ALA A 136 8.89 1.09 -15.90
N ASP A 137 8.94 1.61 -14.67
CA ASP A 137 8.98 3.04 -14.43
C ASP A 137 10.38 3.61 -14.70
N PRO A 138 10.50 4.67 -15.53
CA PRO A 138 11.81 5.22 -15.90
C PRO A 138 12.40 6.17 -14.85
N ARG A 139 11.68 6.51 -13.77
CA ARG A 139 12.18 7.44 -12.76
C ARG A 139 13.33 6.81 -11.98
N PRO A 140 14.42 7.56 -11.72
CA PRO A 140 15.56 7.05 -10.96
C PRO A 140 15.31 7.00 -9.45
N THR A 141 14.24 7.64 -8.97
CA THR A 141 13.91 7.71 -7.55
C THR A 141 13.42 6.35 -7.05
N PRO A 142 13.96 5.83 -5.93
CA PRO A 142 13.53 4.56 -5.37
C PRO A 142 12.05 4.61 -4.96
N TRP A 143 11.45 3.43 -4.85
CA TRP A 143 10.05 3.30 -4.49
C TRP A 143 9.88 2.90 -3.03
N MET A 144 8.83 3.39 -2.39
CA MET A 144 8.38 2.93 -1.09
C MET A 144 6.97 2.38 -1.22
N ILE A 145 6.80 1.10 -0.88
CA ILE A 145 5.50 0.45 -0.78
C ILE A 145 5.07 0.45 0.68
N ILE A 146 3.95 1.11 0.96
CA ILE A 146 3.32 1.11 2.28
C ILE A 146 2.13 0.16 2.22
N VAL A 147 2.20 -0.92 2.98
CA VAL A 147 1.14 -1.91 3.13
C VAL A 147 0.34 -1.55 4.37
N ASP A 148 -0.88 -1.07 4.19
CA ASP A 148 -1.78 -0.69 5.27
C ASP A 148 -2.25 -1.90 6.09
N SER A 149 -2.59 -1.64 7.35
CA SER A 149 -3.05 -2.68 8.26
C SER A 149 -4.37 -3.32 7.82
N SER A 150 -5.25 -2.58 7.13
CA SER A 150 -6.49 -3.16 6.59
C SER A 150 -6.25 -4.21 5.52
N LEU A 151 -5.23 -4.04 4.69
CA LEU A 151 -4.85 -5.02 3.67
C LEU A 151 -4.08 -6.18 4.30
N PHE A 152 -3.12 -5.87 5.18
CA PHE A 152 -2.28 -6.88 5.82
C PHE A 152 -3.08 -7.83 6.72
N LEU A 153 -4.09 -7.31 7.43
CA LEU A 153 -5.02 -8.13 8.22
C LEU A 153 -5.87 -9.08 7.39
N GLY A 154 -6.09 -8.78 6.11
CA GLY A 154 -6.84 -9.65 5.20
C GLY A 154 -6.09 -10.92 4.79
N LEU A 155 -4.79 -11.01 5.11
CA LEU A 155 -3.94 -12.16 4.81
C LEU A 155 -3.87 -13.11 6.02
N ASP A 156 -3.87 -14.41 5.77
CA ASP A 156 -3.49 -15.40 6.77
C ASP A 156 -1.98 -15.37 7.06
N SER A 157 -1.55 -16.05 8.12
CA SER A 157 -0.16 -16.03 8.58
C SER A 157 0.85 -16.47 7.53
N ASP A 158 0.52 -17.45 6.69
CA ASP A 158 1.42 -17.94 5.65
C ASP A 158 1.53 -16.93 4.50
N ASN A 159 0.42 -16.32 4.11
CA ASN A 159 0.40 -15.27 3.09
C ASN A 159 1.05 -13.97 3.58
N LYS A 160 0.96 -13.62 4.87
CA LYS A 160 1.71 -12.52 5.48
C LYS A 160 3.22 -12.75 5.38
N ARG A 161 3.68 -13.96 5.76
CA ARG A 161 5.10 -14.34 5.66
C ARG A 161 5.58 -14.27 4.22
N ARG A 162 4.84 -14.90 3.30
CA ARG A 162 5.12 -14.89 1.86
C ARG A 162 5.21 -13.48 1.29
N LEU A 163 4.32 -12.56 1.70
CA LEU A 163 4.35 -11.17 1.27
C LEU A 163 5.67 -10.50 1.68
N VAL A 164 6.03 -10.61 2.95
CA VAL A 164 7.21 -9.93 3.50
C VAL A 164 8.50 -10.52 2.92
N GLU A 165 8.63 -11.84 2.86
CA GLU A 165 9.80 -12.51 2.27
C GLU A 165 10.01 -12.11 0.81
N ALA A 166 8.94 -12.12 0.00
CA ALA A 166 9.04 -11.75 -1.40
C ALA A 166 9.45 -10.28 -1.59
N LEU A 167 8.94 -9.37 -0.77
CA LEU A 167 9.27 -7.94 -0.86
C LEU A 167 10.68 -7.61 -0.34
N THR A 168 11.22 -8.36 0.64
CA THR A 168 12.58 -8.15 1.16
C THR A 168 13.67 -8.73 0.25
N GLN A 169 13.31 -9.71 -0.58
CA GLN A 169 14.17 -10.36 -1.57
C GLN A 169 14.13 -9.71 -2.96
N LEU A 170 13.46 -8.56 -3.13
CA LEU A 170 13.49 -7.82 -4.38
C LEU A 170 14.89 -7.20 -4.59
N ASP A 171 15.66 -7.77 -5.52
CA ASP A 171 16.95 -7.22 -5.94
C ASP A 171 16.78 -5.97 -6.82
N GLU A 172 15.86 -6.04 -7.80
CA GLU A 172 15.48 -4.91 -8.65
C GLU A 172 13.96 -4.89 -8.91
N PRO A 173 13.31 -3.72 -8.89
CA PRO A 173 13.88 -2.37 -8.70
C PRO A 173 14.09 -2.07 -7.20
N ALA A 174 14.84 -1.00 -6.89
CA ALA A 174 15.05 -0.56 -5.51
C ALA A 174 13.73 -0.16 -4.84
N VAL A 175 13.19 -1.07 -4.02
CA VAL A 175 11.93 -0.92 -3.30
C VAL A 175 12.19 -1.03 -1.81
N GLN A 176 11.74 -0.03 -1.07
CA GLN A 176 11.61 -0.10 0.38
C GLN A 176 10.17 -0.44 0.75
N THR A 177 9.97 -1.27 1.77
CA THR A 177 8.64 -1.68 2.20
C THR A 177 8.39 -1.24 3.64
N LEU A 178 7.22 -0.65 3.90
CA LEU A 178 6.69 -0.36 5.23
C LEU A 178 5.40 -1.17 5.41
N VAL A 179 5.33 -2.03 6.41
CA VAL A 179 4.13 -2.82 6.71
C VAL A 179 3.52 -2.34 8.03
N CYS A 180 2.28 -1.88 7.97
CA CYS A 180 1.51 -1.47 9.13
C CYS A 180 0.84 -2.71 9.76
N VAL A 181 1.20 -3.03 11.00
CA VAL A 181 0.65 -4.18 11.74
C VAL A 181 -0.20 -3.70 12.93
N ASN A 182 -1.29 -4.41 13.22
CA ASN A 182 -2.18 -4.09 14.33
C ASN A 182 -1.96 -4.99 15.56
N TYR A 183 -1.29 -6.13 15.40
CA TYR A 183 -1.07 -7.10 16.47
C TYR A 183 0.42 -7.27 16.74
N GLU A 184 0.76 -7.38 18.02
CA GLU A 184 2.14 -7.60 18.46
C GLU A 184 2.67 -8.96 17.98
N THR A 185 1.81 -9.98 17.90
CA THR A 185 2.17 -11.31 17.37
C THR A 185 2.65 -11.23 15.93
N ASP A 186 1.96 -10.45 15.08
CA ASP A 186 2.41 -10.22 13.70
C ASP A 186 3.78 -9.54 13.68
N ALA A 187 4.02 -8.57 14.57
CA ALA A 187 5.32 -7.90 14.67
C ALA A 187 6.43 -8.87 15.13
N ILE A 188 6.13 -9.79 16.04
CA ILE A 188 7.07 -10.82 16.52
C ILE A 188 7.37 -11.83 15.41
N ASP A 189 6.35 -12.34 14.73
CA ASP A 189 6.49 -13.32 13.66
C ASP A 189 7.33 -12.76 12.50
N LEU A 190 7.15 -11.47 12.18
CA LEU A 190 7.93 -10.79 11.16
C LEU A 190 9.37 -10.52 11.59
N LYS A 191 9.63 -10.26 12.88
CA LYS A 191 10.99 -10.13 13.41
C LYS A 191 11.73 -11.47 13.42
N ALA A 192 11.04 -12.55 13.75
CA ALA A 192 11.62 -13.89 13.82
C ALA A 192 12.03 -14.45 12.44
N ALA A 193 11.51 -13.88 11.34
CA ALA A 193 11.91 -14.22 9.97
C ALA A 193 13.29 -13.66 9.55
N ASP A 194 14.03 -13.05 10.49
CA ASP A 194 15.50 -12.88 10.47
C ASP A 194 16.09 -12.17 9.24
N ALA A 195 15.41 -11.14 8.74
CA ALA A 195 16.02 -10.20 7.82
C ALA A 195 16.74 -9.11 8.63
N GLU A 196 18.08 -9.07 8.60
CA GLU A 196 18.93 -7.95 9.06
C GLU A 196 18.52 -6.56 8.46
N LYS A 197 17.54 -6.53 7.56
CA LYS A 197 16.96 -5.35 6.91
C LYS A 197 15.69 -4.80 7.61
N TRP A 198 15.25 -5.37 8.74
CA TRP A 198 14.03 -4.94 9.41
C TRP A 198 14.25 -3.83 10.44
N VAL A 199 13.60 -2.69 10.22
CA VAL A 199 13.60 -1.58 11.18
C VAL A 199 12.58 -1.85 12.28
N GLY A 200 13.10 -2.20 13.46
CA GLY A 200 12.33 -2.29 14.69
C GLY A 200 11.60 -0.98 14.98
N SER A 201 10.31 -1.10 15.29
CA SER A 201 9.44 0.02 15.61
C SER A 201 9.29 0.14 17.12
N SER A 202 9.40 1.35 17.66
CA SER A 202 9.05 1.65 19.07
C SER A 202 7.95 2.69 19.14
N VAL A 203 7.16 2.64 20.21
CA VAL A 203 5.97 3.49 20.37
C VAL A 203 6.35 4.81 21.03
N ALA A 204 5.97 5.94 20.43
CA ALA A 204 6.02 7.28 20.99
C ALA A 204 4.58 7.83 21.11
N GLY A 205 3.93 7.62 22.26
CA GLY A 205 2.53 7.98 22.46
C GLY A 205 1.57 7.02 21.75
N ALA A 206 0.72 7.53 20.84
CA ALA A 206 -0.16 6.73 19.97
C ALA A 206 0.42 6.48 18.57
N LEU A 207 1.71 6.81 18.36
CA LEU A 207 2.39 6.67 17.08
C LEU A 207 3.55 5.70 17.21
N THR A 208 3.68 4.83 16.22
CA THR A 208 4.83 3.94 16.08
C THR A 208 5.91 4.64 15.25
N VAL A 209 7.08 4.86 15.84
CA VAL A 209 8.23 5.50 15.19
C VAL A 209 9.20 4.40 14.74
N HIS A 210 9.59 4.45 13.46
CA HIS A 210 10.59 3.57 12.88
C HIS A 210 11.95 4.25 12.97
N SER A 211 12.88 3.64 13.71
CA SER A 211 14.26 4.11 13.87
C SER A 211 15.14 3.51 12.77
N PHE A 212 15.44 4.28 11.74
CA PHE A 212 16.51 3.92 10.80
C PHE A 212 17.85 4.19 11.51
N LEU A 213 18.73 3.18 11.56
CA LEU A 213 20.07 3.25 12.18
C LEU A 213 20.87 4.46 11.69
#